data_AF-A0A7X4KNU6-F1
#
_entry.id   AF-A0A7X4KNU6-F1
#
_cell.length_a   1.000
_cell.length_b   1.000
_cell.length_c   1.000
_cell.angle_alpha   90.00
_cell.angle_beta   90.00
_cell.angle_gamma   90.00
#
_symmetry.space_group_name_H-M   'P 1'
#
loop_
_entity.id
_entity.type
_entity.pdbx_description
1 polymer ?
#
loop_
_entity_poly.entity_id
_entity_poly.type
_entity_poly.pdbx_seq_one_letter_code
_entity_poly.pdbx_strand_id
1 'polypeptide(L)'
;MWKQSLAVLCGFLAFSSLPAAAQSDPELAKSLGGNEMGMKKYVLVILKTGPNKMPAGAERDNMFKGHFANMQRLADEKKLALAGPLDGVDGWRGVFVIATDNIEEAKKIVATDPVIINGEMVGEFHAFFASAGLMAVGDIHKKISKQK
;
A
#
# COMPACT_ATOMS: atom_id res chain seq x y z
N MET A 1 31.38 -75.12 -4.43
CA MET A 1 31.61 -74.44 -3.15
C MET A 1 31.39 -72.94 -3.33
N TRP A 2 30.33 -72.47 -2.68
CA TRP A 2 29.90 -71.11 -2.30
C TRP A 2 30.94 -69.97 -2.31
N LYS A 3 30.53 -68.78 -2.81
CA LYS A 3 30.71 -67.39 -2.27
C LYS A 3 30.36 -66.36 -3.36
N GLN A 4 29.09 -66.00 -3.45
CA GLN A 4 28.44 -64.80 -2.85
C GLN A 4 28.71 -63.50 -3.62
N SER A 5 27.65 -63.08 -4.32
CA SER A 5 27.41 -61.78 -4.90
C SER A 5 27.50 -60.66 -3.86
N LEU A 6 28.07 -59.52 -4.22
CA LEU A 6 27.84 -58.26 -3.53
C LEU A 6 27.40 -57.21 -4.57
N ALA A 7 26.10 -57.09 -4.76
CA ALA A 7 25.50 -55.97 -5.46
C ALA A 7 25.52 -54.77 -4.50
N VAL A 8 26.32 -53.76 -4.81
CA VAL A 8 26.29 -52.47 -4.09
C VAL A 8 25.05 -51.72 -4.56
N LEU A 9 23.96 -51.86 -3.79
CA LEU A 9 22.77 -51.03 -3.95
C LEU A 9 23.10 -49.64 -3.38
N CYS A 10 23.53 -48.71 -4.23
CA CYS A 10 23.59 -47.29 -3.86
C CYS A 10 22.15 -46.80 -3.65
N GLY A 11 21.71 -46.77 -2.38
CA GLY A 11 20.46 -46.16 -2.00
C GLY A 11 20.48 -44.67 -2.32
N PHE A 12 19.68 -44.24 -3.30
CA PHE A 12 19.33 -42.85 -3.48
C PHE A 12 18.50 -42.40 -2.27
N LEU A 13 19.14 -41.74 -1.30
CA LEU A 13 18.44 -40.96 -0.29
C LEU A 13 17.85 -39.74 -0.99
N ALA A 14 16.58 -39.84 -1.39
CA ALA A 14 15.79 -38.68 -1.79
C ALA A 14 15.58 -37.80 -0.54
N PHE A 15 16.51 -36.86 -0.31
CA PHE A 15 16.27 -35.75 0.60
C PHE A 15 15.12 -34.92 0.03
N SER A 16 13.92 -35.17 0.54
CA SER A 16 12.77 -34.30 0.31
C SER A 16 13.09 -32.99 1.02
N SER A 17 13.50 -31.97 0.27
CA SER A 17 13.60 -30.61 0.79
C SER A 17 12.18 -30.16 1.15
N LEU A 18 11.86 -30.21 2.44
CA LEU A 18 10.70 -29.48 2.94
C LEU A 18 10.84 -28.03 2.46
N PRO A 19 9.78 -27.40 1.92
CA PRO A 19 9.85 -26.00 1.55
C PRO A 19 10.25 -25.22 2.80
N ALA A 20 11.33 -24.44 2.70
CA ALA A 20 11.76 -23.58 3.78
C ALA A 20 10.54 -22.73 4.19
N ALA A 21 10.07 -22.90 5.43
CA ALA A 21 9.10 -21.97 6.01
C ALA A 21 9.66 -20.56 5.80
N ALA A 22 8.88 -19.67 5.18
CA ALA A 22 9.34 -18.32 4.87
C ALA A 22 9.95 -17.70 6.13
N GLN A 23 11.27 -17.50 6.11
CA GLN A 23 11.99 -17.02 7.26
C GLN A 23 11.56 -15.57 7.51
N SER A 24 11.10 -15.29 8.73
CA SER A 24 10.73 -13.94 9.18
C SER A 24 11.89 -12.97 8.96
N ASP A 25 11.59 -11.75 8.49
CA ASP A 25 12.54 -10.63 8.35
C ASP A 25 12.13 -9.45 9.25
N PRO A 26 12.56 -9.45 10.52
CA PRO A 26 12.22 -8.40 11.49
C PRO A 26 12.81 -7.02 11.14
N GLU A 27 13.96 -6.98 10.47
CA GLU A 27 14.59 -5.71 10.10
C GLU A 27 13.81 -5.02 8.98
N LEU A 28 13.31 -5.79 8.01
CA LEU A 28 12.39 -5.26 7.01
C LEU A 28 11.11 -4.73 7.66
N ALA A 29 10.51 -5.49 8.58
CA ALA A 29 9.31 -5.05 9.30
C ALA A 29 9.54 -3.70 10.02
N LYS A 30 10.66 -3.58 10.74
CA LYS A 30 11.08 -2.34 11.42
C LYS A 30 11.30 -1.19 10.43
N SER A 31 11.95 -1.44 9.30
CA SER A 31 12.19 -0.42 8.27
C SER A 31 10.90 0.14 7.66
N LEU A 32 9.84 -0.68 7.60
CA LEU A 32 8.51 -0.30 7.14
C LEU A 32 7.64 0.32 8.25
N GLY A 33 8.19 0.48 9.45
CA GLY A 33 7.49 1.03 10.62
C GLY A 33 6.49 0.06 11.26
N GLY A 34 6.68 -1.25 11.06
CA GLY A 34 5.91 -2.32 11.66
C GLY A 34 6.38 -2.70 13.06
N ASN A 35 5.47 -3.29 13.83
CA ASN A 35 5.77 -3.94 15.12
C ASN A 35 6.31 -5.37 14.91
N GLU A 36 6.45 -6.14 15.99
CA GLU A 36 6.95 -7.53 15.96
C GLU A 36 6.09 -8.48 15.11
N MET A 37 4.82 -8.15 14.86
CA MET A 37 3.93 -8.91 13.97
C MET A 37 3.99 -8.41 12.51
N GLY A 38 4.85 -7.44 12.20
CA GLY A 38 4.89 -6.78 10.88
C GLY A 38 3.68 -5.89 10.61
N MET A 39 3.00 -5.40 11.66
CA MET A 39 1.78 -4.59 11.56
C MET A 39 2.06 -3.12 11.93
N LYS A 40 1.37 -2.19 11.26
CA LYS A 40 1.51 -0.74 11.45
C LYS A 40 0.14 -0.08 11.57
N LYS A 41 0.07 0.99 12.37
CA LYS A 41 -1.09 1.88 12.46
C LYS A 41 -1.04 2.93 11.34
N TYR A 42 -2.20 3.18 10.77
CA TYR A 42 -2.47 4.07 9.66
C TYR A 42 -3.78 4.83 9.94
N VAL A 43 -4.08 5.80 9.07
CA VAL A 43 -5.42 6.34 8.91
C VAL A 43 -5.93 6.00 7.51
N LEU A 44 -7.03 5.26 7.45
CA LEU A 44 -7.79 5.01 6.23
C LEU A 44 -8.65 6.24 5.96
N VAL A 45 -8.62 6.73 4.72
CA VAL A 45 -9.43 7.85 4.26
C VAL A 45 -10.27 7.41 3.09
N ILE A 46 -11.58 7.49 3.23
CA ILE A 46 -12.51 7.33 2.11
C ILE A 46 -12.81 8.72 1.55
N LEU A 47 -12.44 8.93 0.30
CA LEU A 47 -12.74 10.15 -0.44
C LEU A 47 -14.15 10.02 -1.03
N LYS A 48 -15.05 10.92 -0.65
CA LYS A 48 -16.43 10.96 -1.11
C LYS A 48 -16.67 12.21 -1.95
N THR A 49 -17.70 12.19 -2.77
CA THR A 49 -18.16 13.38 -3.51
C THR A 49 -18.48 14.50 -2.52
N GLY A 50 -17.88 15.67 -2.73
CA GLY A 50 -18.10 16.85 -1.90
C GLY A 50 -19.25 17.72 -2.41
N PRO A 51 -19.63 18.76 -1.64
CA PRO A 51 -20.75 19.63 -1.98
C PRO A 51 -20.45 20.58 -3.14
N ASN A 52 -19.17 20.81 -3.47
CA ASN A 52 -18.74 21.81 -4.46
C ASN A 52 -18.18 21.13 -5.70
N LYS A 53 -19.05 20.37 -6.39
CA LYS A 53 -18.65 19.69 -7.63
C LYS A 53 -18.30 20.70 -8.71
N MET A 54 -17.09 20.62 -9.23
CA MET A 54 -16.64 21.47 -10.33
C MET A 54 -17.22 20.97 -11.67
N PRO A 55 -17.68 21.88 -12.55
CA PRO A 55 -18.08 21.51 -13.90
C PRO A 55 -16.88 21.02 -14.72
N ALA A 56 -17.16 20.23 -15.76
CA ALA A 56 -16.12 19.80 -16.68
C ALA A 56 -15.48 21.01 -17.40
N GLY A 57 -14.16 21.02 -17.51
CA GLY A 57 -13.40 22.12 -18.12
C GLY A 57 -12.00 22.26 -17.56
N ALA A 58 -11.25 23.23 -18.09
CA ALA A 58 -9.83 23.41 -17.78
C ALA A 58 -9.52 23.59 -16.28
N GLU A 59 -10.40 24.26 -15.52
CA GLU A 59 -10.21 24.43 -14.09
C GLU A 59 -10.27 23.11 -13.33
N ARG A 60 -11.24 22.26 -13.67
CA ARG A 60 -11.38 20.92 -13.09
C ARG A 60 -10.20 20.04 -13.48
N ASP A 61 -9.77 20.08 -14.73
CA ASP A 61 -8.62 19.31 -15.20
C ASP A 61 -7.33 19.72 -14.47
N ASN A 62 -7.13 21.02 -14.27
CA ASN A 62 -6.01 21.55 -13.49
C ASN A 62 -6.06 21.12 -12.02
N MET A 63 -7.24 21.12 -11.40
CA MET A 63 -7.42 20.62 -10.04
C MET A 63 -7.01 19.14 -9.92
N PHE A 64 -7.48 18.28 -10.84
CA PHE A 64 -7.13 16.86 -10.81
C PHE A 64 -5.66 16.60 -11.15
N LYS A 65 -5.04 17.40 -12.03
CA LYS A 65 -3.59 17.37 -12.23
C LYS A 65 -2.85 17.66 -10.91
N GLY A 66 -3.31 18.66 -10.16
CA GLY A 66 -2.78 18.99 -8.84
C GLY A 66 -3.00 17.88 -7.80
N HIS A 67 -4.17 17.22 -7.83
CA HIS A 67 -4.47 16.04 -6.99
C HIS A 67 -3.46 14.91 -7.19
N PHE A 68 -3.21 14.52 -8.45
CA PHE A 68 -2.23 13.46 -8.74
C PHE A 68 -0.79 13.87 -8.38
N ALA A 69 -0.42 15.13 -8.61
CA ALA A 69 0.89 15.64 -8.19
C ALA A 69 1.05 15.63 -6.66
N ASN A 70 -0.01 15.98 -5.92
CA ASN A 70 -0.04 15.92 -4.47
C ASN A 70 0.10 14.47 -3.96
N MET A 71 -0.62 13.52 -4.56
CA MET A 71 -0.48 12.10 -4.25
C MET A 71 0.95 11.60 -4.47
N GLN A 72 1.56 11.95 -5.60
CA GLN A 72 2.94 11.56 -5.90
C GLN A 72 3.91 12.13 -4.86
N ARG A 73 3.80 13.42 -4.53
CA ARG A 73 4.61 14.06 -3.48
C ARG A 73 4.45 13.34 -2.13
N LEU A 74 3.22 13.06 -1.70
CA LEU A 74 2.97 12.38 -0.43
C LEU A 74 3.47 10.93 -0.41
N ALA A 75 3.43 10.24 -1.54
CA ALA A 75 3.99 8.89 -1.67
C ALA A 75 5.53 8.92 -1.59
N ASP A 76 6.19 9.90 -2.23
CA ASP A 76 7.64 10.08 -2.16
C ASP A 76 8.11 10.49 -0.75
N GLU A 77 7.31 11.30 -0.05
CA GLU A 77 7.52 11.63 1.37
C GLU A 77 7.19 10.46 2.32
N LYS A 78 6.77 9.30 1.80
CA LYS A 78 6.32 8.12 2.58
C LYS A 78 5.16 8.40 3.55
N LYS A 79 4.38 9.47 3.30
CA LYS A 79 3.18 9.82 4.06
C LYS A 79 1.93 9.12 3.53
N LEU A 80 1.88 8.84 2.23
CA LEU A 80 0.81 8.09 1.58
C LEU A 80 1.30 6.67 1.28
N ALA A 81 0.78 5.68 2.01
CA ALA A 81 1.15 4.27 1.85
C ALA A 81 0.48 3.64 0.63
N LEU A 82 -0.78 4.01 0.39
CA LEU A 82 -1.59 3.51 -0.72
C LEU A 82 -2.61 4.56 -1.12
N ALA A 83 -2.90 4.63 -2.42
CA ALA A 83 -4.02 5.36 -2.96
C ALA A 83 -4.62 4.64 -4.18
N GLY A 84 -5.91 4.83 -4.41
CA GLY A 84 -6.58 4.28 -5.58
C GLY A 84 -8.04 4.71 -5.71
N PRO A 85 -8.64 4.55 -6.89
CA PRO A 85 -10.06 4.81 -7.10
C PRO A 85 -10.91 3.74 -6.42
N LEU A 86 -12.12 4.14 -6.02
CA LEU A 86 -13.23 3.23 -5.70
C LEU A 86 -14.22 3.22 -6.86
N ASP A 87 -15.22 2.34 -6.80
CA ASP A 87 -16.18 2.09 -7.89
C ASP A 87 -17.23 3.19 -8.09
N GLY A 88 -17.28 4.19 -7.19
CA GLY A 88 -18.25 5.28 -7.25
C GLY A 88 -19.57 4.98 -6.51
N VAL A 89 -19.77 3.75 -6.02
CA VAL A 89 -20.96 3.38 -5.26
C VAL A 89 -21.02 4.22 -3.98
N ASP A 90 -22.22 4.65 -3.60
CA ASP A 90 -22.46 5.55 -2.45
C ASP A 90 -21.67 6.87 -2.50
N GLY A 91 -21.26 7.28 -3.71
CA GLY A 91 -20.47 8.49 -3.92
C GLY A 91 -19.01 8.37 -3.47
N TRP A 92 -18.52 7.14 -3.21
CA TRP A 92 -17.15 6.86 -2.82
C TRP A 92 -16.24 6.87 -4.05
N ARG A 93 -15.31 7.80 -4.08
CA ARG A 93 -14.49 8.09 -5.24
C ARG A 93 -13.11 7.47 -5.17
N GLY A 94 -12.55 7.34 -3.98
CA GLY A 94 -11.20 6.84 -3.80
C GLY A 94 -10.86 6.54 -2.35
N VAL A 95 -9.68 5.96 -2.18
CA VAL A 95 -9.12 5.62 -0.89
C VAL A 95 -7.71 6.17 -0.77
N PHE A 96 -7.37 6.70 0.40
CA PHE A 96 -5.99 6.91 0.84
C PHE A 96 -5.71 6.09 2.10
N VAL A 97 -4.49 5.60 2.23
CA VAL A 97 -3.95 5.05 3.48
C VAL A 97 -2.78 5.93 3.90
N ILE A 98 -2.97 6.76 4.92
CA ILE A 98 -1.97 7.70 5.43
C ILE A 98 -1.13 7.03 6.52
N ALA A 99 0.19 7.16 6.42
CA ALA A 99 1.19 6.51 7.28
C ALA A 99 1.38 7.18 8.66
N THR A 100 0.28 7.48 9.35
CA THR A 100 0.25 8.04 10.71
C THR A 100 -0.77 7.28 11.57
N ASP A 101 -0.59 7.28 12.89
CA ASP A 101 -1.59 6.80 13.85
C ASP A 101 -2.50 7.91 14.39
N ASN A 102 -2.32 9.16 13.89
CA ASN A 102 -3.04 10.34 14.34
C ASN A 102 -4.01 10.86 13.26
N ILE A 103 -5.31 10.82 13.54
CA ILE A 103 -6.36 11.31 12.64
C ILE A 103 -6.21 12.81 12.34
N GLU A 104 -5.82 13.62 13.32
CA GLU A 104 -5.66 15.07 13.11
C GLU A 104 -4.46 15.39 12.22
N GLU A 105 -3.41 14.59 12.28
CA GLU A 105 -2.30 14.68 11.34
C GLU A 105 -2.73 14.26 9.93
N ALA A 106 -3.47 13.16 9.82
CA ALA A 106 -4.00 12.70 8.52
C ALA A 106 -4.91 13.76 7.87
N LYS A 107 -5.76 14.44 8.65
CA LYS A 107 -6.58 15.56 8.16
C LYS A 107 -5.71 16.68 7.59
N LYS A 108 -4.62 17.07 8.27
CA LYS A 108 -3.69 18.10 7.79
C LYS A 108 -2.97 17.67 6.50
N ILE A 109 -2.57 16.40 6.41
CA ILE A 109 -1.94 15.84 5.22
C ILE A 109 -2.93 15.85 4.03
N VAL A 110 -4.16 15.40 4.25
CA VAL A 110 -5.20 15.33 3.20
C VAL A 110 -5.69 16.73 2.79
N ALA A 111 -5.68 17.70 3.71
CA ALA A 111 -6.06 19.08 3.43
C ALA A 111 -5.13 19.81 2.43
N THR A 112 -3.96 19.23 2.08
CA THR A 112 -3.10 19.79 1.02
C THR A 112 -3.56 19.43 -0.39
N ASP A 113 -4.59 18.58 -0.53
CA ASP A 113 -5.06 18.10 -1.82
C ASP A 113 -6.03 19.10 -2.48
N PRO A 114 -5.80 19.52 -3.74
CA PRO A 114 -6.71 20.41 -4.44
C PRO A 114 -8.17 19.96 -4.49
N VAL A 115 -8.47 18.65 -4.55
CA VAL A 115 -9.88 18.21 -4.56
C VAL A 115 -10.56 18.39 -3.21
N ILE A 116 -9.78 18.41 -2.13
CA ILE A 116 -10.28 18.68 -0.77
C ILE A 116 -10.41 20.19 -0.55
N ILE A 117 -9.40 20.97 -0.96
CA ILE A 117 -9.40 22.44 -0.84
C ILE A 117 -10.60 23.06 -1.55
N ASN A 118 -10.91 22.58 -2.76
CA ASN A 118 -12.04 23.10 -3.55
C ASN A 118 -13.39 22.49 -3.15
N GLY A 119 -13.40 21.47 -2.31
CA GLY A 119 -14.64 20.77 -1.90
C GLY A 119 -15.26 19.91 -2.99
N GLU A 120 -14.52 19.55 -4.05
CA GLU A 120 -14.91 18.52 -5.04
C GLU A 120 -15.03 17.15 -4.36
N MET A 121 -14.19 16.90 -3.36
CA MET A 121 -14.23 15.72 -2.50
C MET A 121 -14.15 16.10 -1.03
N VAL A 122 -14.63 15.19 -0.17
CA VAL A 122 -14.47 15.26 1.28
C VAL A 122 -13.90 13.94 1.79
N GLY A 123 -13.08 13.99 2.84
CA GLY A 123 -12.50 12.80 3.46
C GLY A 123 -13.30 12.31 4.67
N GLU A 124 -13.53 11.01 4.75
CA GLU A 124 -13.95 10.29 5.95
C GLU A 124 -12.76 9.51 6.52
N PHE A 125 -12.43 9.70 7.80
CA PHE A 125 -11.15 9.26 8.38
C PHE A 125 -11.36 8.20 9.45
N HIS A 126 -10.61 7.10 9.37
CA HIS A 126 -10.71 5.97 10.29
C HIS A 126 -9.34 5.49 10.74
N ALA A 127 -9.19 5.14 12.02
CA ALA A 127 -8.02 4.40 12.47
C ALA A 127 -7.95 3.05 11.74
N PHE A 128 -6.77 2.70 11.23
CA PHE A 128 -6.58 1.51 10.42
C PHE A 128 -5.31 0.78 10.84
N PHE A 129 -5.42 -0.50 11.22
CA PHE A 129 -4.30 -1.32 11.62
C PHE A 129 -4.13 -2.47 10.62
N ALA A 130 -3.02 -2.46 9.89
CA ALA A 130 -2.79 -3.34 8.77
C ALA A 130 -1.31 -3.69 8.62
N SER A 131 -0.97 -4.52 7.64
CA SER A 131 0.43 -4.88 7.38
C SER A 131 1.28 -3.65 7.09
N ALA A 132 2.46 -3.59 7.72
CA ALA A 132 3.51 -2.62 7.40
C ALA A 132 3.96 -2.72 5.93
N GLY A 133 3.71 -3.86 5.28
CA GLY A 133 3.94 -4.08 3.85
C GLY A 133 3.27 -3.06 2.94
N LEU A 134 2.21 -2.36 3.39
CA LEU A 134 1.63 -1.24 2.64
C LEU A 134 2.66 -0.14 2.33
N MET A 135 3.66 0.06 3.19
CA MET A 135 4.74 1.04 2.94
C MET A 135 5.66 0.65 1.78
N ALA A 136 5.66 -0.62 1.36
CA ALA A 136 6.42 -1.10 0.21
C ALA A 136 5.67 -0.97 -1.12
N VAL A 137 4.34 -0.76 -1.09
CA VAL A 137 3.48 -0.74 -2.29
C VAL A 137 3.96 0.31 -3.29
N GLY A 138 4.33 1.52 -2.84
CA GLY A 138 4.80 2.57 -3.74
C GLY A 138 6.08 2.20 -4.50
N ASP A 139 7.05 1.57 -3.83
CA ASP A 139 8.32 1.17 -4.46
C ASP A 139 8.14 -0.04 -5.38
N ILE A 140 7.21 -0.95 -5.04
CA ILE A 140 6.81 -2.05 -5.91
C ILE A 140 6.09 -1.50 -7.15
N HIS A 141 5.16 -0.56 -6.97
CA HIS A 141 4.40 0.06 -8.05
C HIS A 141 5.33 0.69 -9.10
N LYS A 142 6.37 1.42 -8.67
CA LYS A 142 7.40 1.99 -9.55
C LYS A 142 8.13 0.94 -10.41
N LYS A 143 8.24 -0.30 -9.94
CA LYS A 143 8.89 -1.40 -10.68
C LYS A 143 7.95 -2.10 -11.65
N ILE A 144 6.65 -2.17 -11.34
CA ILE A 144 5.66 -2.90 -12.14
C ILE A 144 4.90 -2.00 -13.12
N SER A 145 4.88 -0.68 -12.88
CA SER A 145 4.27 0.28 -13.80
C SER A 145 5.13 0.43 -15.05
N LYS A 146 4.50 0.25 -16.22
CA LYS A 146 5.13 0.52 -17.53
C LYS A 146 5.13 2.01 -17.89
N GLN A 147 4.40 2.83 -17.14
CA GLN A 147 4.30 4.27 -17.34
C GLN A 147 5.07 4.98 -16.22
N LYS A 148 5.98 5.86 -16.61
CA LYS A 148 6.70 6.77 -15.70
C LYS A 148 5.93 8.07 -15.56
#